data_AF-A0A7V3XBU9-F1
#
_entry.id   AF-A0A7V3XBU9-F1
#
_cell.length_a   1.000
_cell.length_b   1.000
_cell.length_c   1.000
_cell.angle_alpha   90.00
_cell.angle_beta   90.00
_cell.angle_gamma   90.00
#
_symmetry.space_group_name_H-M   'P 1'
#
loop_
_entity.id
_entity.type
_entity.pdbx_description
1 polymer ?
#
loop_
_entity_poly.entity_id
_entity_poly.type
_entity_poly.pdbx_seq_one_letter_code
_entity_poly.pdbx_strand_id
1 'polypeptide(L)'
;MIAIFKKMAIYIGILGIGGLYLNPSASGYPGGPLQYVTNAGPFCAACHSSPDERQIRDLPSDKIPEQLIENKHYAKILEGKGPYEQVSPEARAQLLEDVKIVDANAKVSIEAPQAAKPGEVVKVTVRAQGGGGPVVGIMLVDIDLRNQASPISAVGWEIIEAPQVIGPDGKPQTWWLDKRVPELKKNINFILINGVKPNLAEKKFPEVSVTYTLKAPQTPGEYTLTGVFLHGTEKASKIGLKGGFLGPSGRVRFTEVVRVKVTE
;
A
#
# COMPACT_ATOMS: atom_id res chain seq x y z
N MET A 1 61.36 46.35 -28.54
CA MET A 1 60.92 45.23 -27.67
C MET A 1 59.40 45.16 -27.80
N ILE A 2 58.76 44.32 -28.63
CA ILE A 2 58.63 42.84 -28.63
C ILE A 2 58.12 42.36 -27.25
N ALA A 3 56.98 41.69 -27.03
CA ALA A 3 56.14 40.72 -27.79
C ALA A 3 54.64 40.90 -27.41
N ILE A 4 53.62 40.75 -28.27
CA ILE A 4 53.06 39.62 -29.06
C ILE A 4 52.23 38.58 -28.25
N PHE A 5 50.93 38.58 -28.55
CA PHE A 5 49.81 37.61 -28.40
C PHE A 5 50.08 36.12 -28.07
N LYS A 6 49.15 35.52 -27.29
CA LYS A 6 48.47 34.22 -27.54
C LYS A 6 47.31 33.96 -26.54
N LYS A 7 46.05 33.94 -27.03
CA LYS A 7 45.11 32.78 -27.15
C LYS A 7 44.51 32.22 -25.85
N MET A 8 43.18 32.34 -25.68
CA MET A 8 42.19 31.27 -25.95
C MET A 8 40.78 31.71 -25.55
N ALA A 9 39.85 31.60 -26.50
CA ALA A 9 38.41 31.68 -26.27
C ALA A 9 37.89 30.35 -25.73
N ILE A 10 36.97 30.38 -24.77
CA ILE A 10 35.94 29.34 -24.60
C ILE A 10 34.61 30.03 -24.26
N TYR A 11 33.71 30.01 -25.24
CA TYR A 11 32.27 30.16 -25.10
C TYR A 11 31.68 28.82 -24.62
N ILE A 12 31.01 28.79 -23.47
CA ILE A 12 29.90 27.87 -23.10
C ILE A 12 29.14 28.63 -21.99
N GLY A 13 27.86 28.94 -22.01
CA GLY A 13 26.72 28.32 -22.66
C GLY A 13 25.64 28.14 -21.59
N ILE A 14 24.60 28.98 -21.61
CA ILE A 14 23.24 28.72 -21.12
C ILE A 14 23.14 28.11 -19.69
N LEU A 15 23.02 28.97 -18.66
CA LEU A 15 22.36 28.58 -17.42
C LEU A 15 20.85 28.67 -17.64
N GLY A 16 20.29 27.63 -18.27
CA GLY A 16 18.87 27.38 -18.27
C GLY A 16 18.44 27.11 -16.84
N ILE A 17 17.57 27.97 -16.30
CA ILE A 17 16.83 27.75 -15.06
C ILE A 17 15.82 26.63 -15.35
N GLY A 18 16.33 25.40 -15.42
CA GLY A 18 15.54 24.19 -15.33
C GLY A 18 15.25 23.98 -13.85
N GLY A 19 14.07 24.42 -13.41
CA GLY A 19 13.55 24.07 -12.10
C GLY A 19 13.48 22.55 -11.98
N LEU A 20 14.51 21.96 -11.38
CA LEU A 20 14.45 20.64 -10.79
C LEU A 20 13.46 20.74 -9.62
N TYR A 21 12.18 20.53 -9.93
CA TYR A 21 11.19 20.14 -8.95
C TYR A 21 11.60 18.75 -8.43
N LEU A 22 12.57 18.74 -7.54
CA LEU A 22 12.73 17.63 -6.60
C LEU A 22 11.47 17.67 -5.76
N ASN A 23 10.46 16.87 -6.12
CA ASN A 23 9.40 16.51 -5.21
C ASN A 23 10.06 15.61 -4.15
N PRO A 24 10.30 16.07 -2.91
CA PRO A 24 10.64 15.14 -1.86
C PRO A 24 9.38 14.29 -1.63
N SER A 25 9.39 13.06 -2.12
CA SER A 25 8.35 12.07 -1.83
C SER A 25 8.42 11.68 -0.35
N ALA A 26 7.86 12.52 0.51
CA ALA A 26 7.70 12.23 1.92
C ALA A 26 6.56 11.21 2.08
N SER A 27 6.92 9.93 2.18
CA SER A 27 5.98 8.85 2.48
C SER A 27 5.82 8.73 4.01
N GLY A 28 4.60 8.85 4.50
CA GLY A 28 4.26 8.53 5.89
C GLY A 28 4.29 7.01 6.15
N TYR A 29 4.56 6.65 7.40
CA TYR A 29 4.46 5.27 7.87
C TYR A 29 2.98 4.87 8.03
N PRO A 30 2.49 3.82 7.34
CA PRO A 30 1.07 3.43 7.40
C PRO A 30 0.66 2.78 8.73
N GLY A 31 1.62 2.40 9.57
CA GLY A 31 1.37 2.02 10.97
C GLY A 31 1.34 3.23 11.92
N GLY A 32 1.42 4.46 11.40
CA GLY A 32 1.23 5.67 12.18
C GLY A 32 -0.22 5.77 12.69
N PRO A 33 -0.47 6.66 13.65
CA PRO A 33 -1.82 6.92 14.12
C PRO A 33 -2.82 7.15 12.98
N LEU A 34 -4.02 6.55 13.06
CA LEU A 34 -5.05 6.60 12.00
C LEU A 34 -5.48 8.03 11.64
N GLN A 35 -5.10 9.04 12.41
CA GLN A 35 -5.30 10.46 12.12
C GLN A 35 -4.38 11.05 11.03
N TYR A 36 -3.27 10.39 10.67
CA TYR A 36 -2.36 10.92 9.68
C TYR A 36 -2.81 10.58 8.27
N VAL A 37 -3.39 11.57 7.59
CA VAL A 37 -3.86 11.47 6.21
C VAL A 37 -2.77 11.96 5.28
N THR A 38 -1.96 11.05 4.73
CA THR A 38 -0.83 11.38 3.83
C THR A 38 -0.52 10.22 2.87
N ASN A 39 0.35 10.48 1.87
CA ASN A 39 0.94 9.41 1.07
C ASN A 39 1.70 8.44 1.96
N ALA A 40 1.66 7.16 1.64
CA ALA A 40 2.35 6.13 2.39
C ALA A 40 2.88 5.03 1.46
N GLY A 41 4.05 4.51 1.80
CA GLY A 41 4.54 3.26 1.22
C GLY A 41 4.11 2.07 2.09
N PRO A 42 4.12 0.84 1.57
CA PRO A 42 3.63 -0.35 2.28
C PRO A 42 4.64 -0.91 3.31
N PHE A 43 5.57 -0.07 3.80
CA PHE A 43 6.75 -0.41 4.59
C PHE A 43 6.48 -0.83 6.04
N CYS A 44 5.39 -1.56 6.30
CA CYS A 44 5.02 -2.13 7.60
C CYS A 44 5.92 -3.32 8.02
N ALA A 45 7.23 -3.28 7.74
CA ALA A 45 8.15 -4.42 7.69
C ALA A 45 8.17 -5.29 8.97
N ALA A 46 8.13 -4.68 10.16
CA ALA A 46 8.15 -5.45 11.41
C ALA A 46 6.78 -6.02 11.80
N CYS A 47 5.69 -5.27 11.57
CA CYS A 47 4.39 -5.52 12.21
C CYS A 47 3.42 -6.34 11.34
N HIS A 48 3.67 -6.47 10.04
CA HIS A 48 2.82 -7.29 9.18
C HIS A 48 3.54 -8.58 8.78
N SER A 49 2.76 -9.61 8.49
CA SER A 49 3.26 -10.86 7.92
C SER A 49 3.02 -10.87 6.41
N SER A 50 3.97 -11.43 5.67
CA SER A 50 3.89 -11.56 4.22
C SER A 50 3.19 -12.87 3.84
N PRO A 51 2.12 -12.84 3.03
CA PRO A 51 1.45 -14.05 2.56
C PRO A 51 2.25 -14.82 1.50
N ASP A 52 3.26 -14.20 0.92
CA ASP A 52 3.99 -14.71 -0.23
C ASP A 52 5.43 -14.21 -0.21
N GLU A 53 6.39 -15.11 -0.45
CA GLU A 53 7.81 -14.78 -0.57
C GLU A 53 8.11 -13.83 -1.73
N ARG A 54 7.32 -13.88 -2.80
CA ARG A 54 7.49 -12.99 -3.97
C ARG A 54 7.44 -11.53 -3.56
N GLN A 55 6.64 -11.16 -2.57
CA GLN A 55 6.46 -9.77 -2.11
C GLN A 55 7.61 -9.25 -1.24
N ILE A 56 8.52 -10.13 -0.84
CA ILE A 56 9.69 -9.85 0.02
C ILE A 56 10.97 -10.41 -0.59
N ARG A 57 10.97 -10.63 -1.92
CA ARG A 57 12.11 -11.14 -2.70
C ARG A 57 13.34 -10.21 -2.70
N ASP A 58 13.17 -8.99 -2.20
CA ASP A 58 14.23 -8.01 -1.96
C ASP A 58 14.98 -8.26 -0.63
N LEU A 59 14.47 -9.12 0.26
CA LEU A 59 15.15 -9.49 1.49
C LEU A 59 16.23 -10.56 1.24
N PRO A 60 17.26 -10.63 2.11
CA PRO A 60 18.14 -11.79 2.18
C PRO A 60 17.34 -13.10 2.29
N SER A 61 17.76 -14.14 1.58
CA SER A 61 17.01 -15.39 1.48
C SER A 61 16.79 -16.10 2.83
N ASP A 62 17.72 -15.93 3.78
CA ASP A 62 17.62 -16.43 5.15
C ASP A 62 16.58 -15.65 5.99
N LYS A 63 16.21 -14.44 5.58
CA LYS A 63 15.21 -13.59 6.25
C LYS A 63 13.80 -13.74 5.72
N ILE A 64 13.63 -14.23 4.49
CA ILE A 64 12.32 -14.44 3.88
C ILE A 64 11.44 -15.35 4.76
N PRO A 65 11.88 -16.53 5.23
CA PRO A 65 11.04 -17.43 6.02
C PRO A 65 10.52 -16.77 7.31
N GLU A 66 11.31 -15.92 7.96
CA GLU A 66 10.93 -15.22 9.21
C GLU A 66 9.78 -14.21 9.02
N GLN A 67 9.53 -13.79 7.77
CA GLN A 67 8.49 -12.82 7.43
C GLN A 67 7.18 -13.45 6.96
N LEU A 68 7.20 -14.74 6.61
CA LEU A 68 6.02 -15.48 6.15
C LEU A 68 5.01 -15.67 7.28
N ILE A 69 3.72 -15.71 6.93
CA ILE A 69 2.61 -15.80 7.89
C ILE A 69 2.77 -17.00 8.82
N GLU A 70 3.14 -18.15 8.27
CA GLU A 70 3.26 -19.43 8.94
C GLU A 70 4.29 -19.36 10.07
N ASN A 71 5.47 -18.85 9.76
CA ASN A 71 6.60 -18.81 10.69
C ASN A 71 6.56 -17.59 11.62
N LYS A 72 5.71 -16.60 11.33
CA LYS A 72 5.63 -15.34 12.09
C LYS A 72 4.37 -15.24 12.93
N HIS A 73 3.21 -15.10 12.31
CA HIS A 73 1.96 -14.88 13.05
C HIS A 73 1.38 -16.20 13.56
N TYR A 74 1.28 -17.21 12.68
CA TYR A 74 0.69 -18.50 13.07
C TYR A 74 1.51 -19.19 14.14
N ALA A 75 2.85 -19.22 13.99
CA ALA A 75 3.74 -19.75 15.02
C ALA A 75 3.56 -19.03 16.36
N LYS A 76 3.49 -17.69 16.39
CA LYS A 76 3.28 -16.97 17.66
C LYS A 76 1.96 -17.30 18.33
N ILE A 77 0.87 -17.42 17.56
CA ILE A 77 -0.43 -17.86 18.11
C ILE A 77 -0.28 -19.26 18.67
N LEU A 78 0.21 -20.22 17.88
CA LEU A 78 0.26 -21.62 18.28
C LEU A 78 1.18 -21.85 19.50
N GLU A 79 2.33 -21.18 19.54
CA GLU A 79 3.31 -21.29 20.61
C GLU A 79 2.93 -20.46 21.85
N GLY A 80 1.97 -19.53 21.72
CA GLY A 80 1.50 -18.71 22.84
C GLY A 80 2.51 -17.64 23.22
N LYS A 81 3.24 -17.08 22.26
CA LYS A 81 4.28 -16.08 22.51
C LYS A 81 3.72 -14.67 22.55
N GLY A 82 4.21 -13.83 23.46
CA GLY A 82 3.85 -12.42 23.55
C GLY A 82 2.38 -12.25 23.97
N PRO A 83 1.53 -11.61 23.16
CA PRO A 83 0.15 -11.31 23.60
C PRO A 83 -0.70 -12.58 23.81
N TYR A 84 -0.28 -13.74 23.30
CA TYR A 84 -1.01 -15.00 23.43
C TYR A 84 -0.63 -15.84 24.67
N GLU A 85 0.31 -15.39 25.52
CA GLU A 85 0.81 -16.15 26.68
C GLU A 85 -0.29 -16.55 27.66
N GLN A 86 -1.32 -15.70 27.79
CA GLN A 86 -2.46 -15.91 28.70
C GLN A 86 -3.66 -16.58 28.01
N VAL A 87 -3.54 -16.97 26.74
CA VAL A 87 -4.62 -17.62 25.98
C VAL A 87 -4.43 -19.13 26.06
N SER A 88 -5.49 -19.87 26.43
CA SER A 88 -5.40 -21.33 26.57
C SER A 88 -4.98 -21.99 25.24
N PRO A 89 -4.34 -23.17 25.25
CA PRO A 89 -4.00 -23.90 24.03
C PRO A 89 -5.18 -24.10 23.07
N GLU A 90 -6.36 -24.43 23.60
CA GLU A 90 -7.58 -24.65 22.83
C GLU A 90 -8.08 -23.35 22.19
N ALA A 91 -8.07 -22.25 22.95
CA ALA A 91 -8.44 -20.95 22.45
C ALA A 91 -7.45 -20.43 21.38
N ARG A 92 -6.15 -20.73 21.51
CA ARG A 92 -5.14 -20.42 20.48
C ARG A 92 -5.36 -21.23 19.21
N ALA A 93 -5.70 -22.52 19.32
CA ALA A 93 -6.03 -23.35 18.17
C ALA A 93 -7.26 -22.82 17.41
N GLN A 94 -8.32 -22.44 18.12
CA GLN A 94 -9.50 -21.83 17.52
C GLN A 94 -9.19 -20.46 16.88
N LEU A 95 -8.40 -19.61 17.56
CA LEU A 95 -7.98 -18.33 17.01
C LEU A 95 -7.18 -18.51 15.71
N LEU A 96 -6.28 -19.49 15.67
CA LEU A 96 -5.50 -19.80 14.45
C LEU A 96 -6.42 -20.21 13.30
N GLU A 97 -7.44 -21.02 13.56
CA GLU A 97 -8.41 -21.42 12.53
C GLU A 97 -9.21 -20.22 12.01
N ASP A 98 -9.73 -19.37 12.90
CA ASP A 98 -10.45 -18.15 12.53
C ASP A 98 -9.56 -17.22 11.67
N VAL A 99 -8.29 -17.05 12.05
CA VAL A 99 -7.32 -16.26 11.29
C VAL A 99 -7.08 -16.86 9.90
N LYS A 100 -6.92 -18.18 9.80
CA LYS A 100 -6.75 -18.87 8.51
C LYS A 100 -7.97 -18.70 7.61
N ILE A 101 -9.18 -18.72 8.16
CA ILE A 101 -10.41 -18.43 7.41
C ILE A 101 -10.38 -17.01 6.84
N VAL A 102 -9.97 -16.01 7.63
CA VAL A 102 -9.81 -14.63 7.14
C VAL A 102 -8.77 -14.58 6.03
N ASP A 103 -7.60 -15.19 6.22
CA ASP A 103 -6.52 -15.17 5.25
C ASP A 103 -6.88 -15.88 3.93
N ALA A 104 -7.66 -16.96 3.98
CA ALA A 104 -8.14 -17.67 2.80
C ALA A 104 -9.18 -16.88 1.99
N ASN A 105 -9.89 -15.95 2.62
CA ASN A 105 -10.95 -15.16 1.99
C ASN A 105 -10.54 -13.70 1.72
N ALA A 106 -9.35 -13.29 2.15
CA ALA A 106 -8.80 -11.98 1.87
C ALA A 106 -8.25 -11.90 0.45
N LYS A 107 -8.79 -10.99 -0.36
CA LYS A 107 -8.42 -10.82 -1.79
C LYS A 107 -8.21 -9.35 -2.12
N VAL A 108 -7.38 -9.11 -3.13
CA VAL A 108 -7.18 -7.79 -3.72
C VAL A 108 -7.08 -7.91 -5.24
N SER A 109 -7.67 -6.99 -5.97
CA SER A 109 -7.59 -6.88 -7.44
C SER A 109 -7.46 -5.43 -7.88
N ILE A 110 -6.96 -5.24 -9.10
CA ILE A 110 -6.77 -3.92 -9.72
C ILE A 110 -7.37 -3.93 -11.12
N GLU A 111 -8.09 -2.86 -11.45
CA GLU A 111 -8.52 -2.53 -12.79
C GLU A 111 -7.78 -1.25 -13.22
N ALA A 112 -6.99 -1.36 -14.27
CA ALA A 112 -6.19 -0.28 -14.83
C ALA A 112 -6.14 -0.42 -16.36
N PRO A 113 -5.94 0.69 -17.10
CA PRO A 113 -5.75 0.61 -18.55
C PRO A 113 -4.45 -0.13 -18.89
N GLN A 114 -4.39 -0.74 -20.08
CA GLN A 114 -3.17 -1.37 -20.59
C GLN A 114 -2.26 -0.38 -21.34
N ALA A 115 -2.83 0.74 -21.80
CA ALA A 115 -2.11 1.82 -22.46
C ALA A 115 -2.75 3.17 -22.17
N ALA A 116 -1.97 4.24 -22.29
CA ALA A 116 -2.42 5.62 -22.17
C ALA A 116 -1.56 6.53 -23.07
N LYS A 117 -2.07 7.73 -23.38
CA LYS A 117 -1.27 8.80 -23.99
C LYS A 117 -0.58 9.64 -22.93
N PRO A 118 0.53 10.33 -23.27
CA PRO A 118 1.12 11.34 -22.42
C PRO A 118 0.10 12.30 -21.83
N GLY A 119 0.03 12.37 -20.50
CA GLY A 119 -0.89 13.26 -19.80
C GLY A 119 -2.38 12.89 -19.86
N GLU A 120 -2.74 11.74 -20.43
CA GLU A 120 -4.12 11.26 -20.45
C GLU A 120 -4.64 11.03 -19.03
N VAL A 121 -5.89 11.42 -18.79
CA VAL A 121 -6.56 11.14 -17.52
C VAL A 121 -7.21 9.76 -17.57
N VAL A 122 -6.79 8.88 -16.66
CA VAL A 122 -7.27 7.50 -16.56
C VAL A 122 -7.82 7.23 -15.15
N LYS A 123 -8.63 6.19 -15.03
CA LYS A 123 -9.12 5.69 -13.73
C LYS A 123 -8.49 4.34 -13.43
N VAL A 124 -8.02 4.19 -12.19
CA VAL A 124 -7.47 2.93 -11.66
C VAL A 124 -8.25 2.57 -10.42
N THR A 125 -8.85 1.38 -10.38
CA THR A 125 -9.67 0.92 -9.26
C THR A 125 -9.02 -0.28 -8.58
N VAL A 126 -8.74 -0.15 -7.29
CA VAL A 126 -8.31 -1.27 -6.43
C VAL A 126 -9.52 -1.75 -5.64
N ARG A 127 -9.82 -3.04 -5.73
CA ARG A 127 -10.87 -3.70 -4.94
C ARG A 127 -10.23 -4.63 -3.92
N ALA A 128 -10.80 -4.67 -2.73
CA ALA A 128 -10.39 -5.60 -1.69
C ALA A 128 -11.60 -6.29 -1.07
N GLN A 129 -11.41 -7.54 -0.67
CA GLN A 129 -12.43 -8.35 0.00
C GLN A 129 -11.85 -8.89 1.31
N GLY A 130 -12.67 -8.88 2.37
CA GLY A 130 -12.37 -9.53 3.63
C GLY A 130 -11.45 -8.72 4.55
N GLY A 131 -10.56 -9.41 5.25
CA GLY A 131 -9.74 -8.83 6.33
C GLY A 131 -10.48 -8.71 7.67
N GLY A 132 -9.73 -8.66 8.76
CA GLY A 132 -10.21 -8.57 10.15
C GLY A 132 -10.18 -7.15 10.69
N GLY A 133 -11.06 -6.29 10.16
CA GLY A 133 -11.21 -4.89 10.54
C GLY A 133 -12.12 -4.66 11.75
N PRO A 134 -12.19 -3.41 12.23
CA PRO A 134 -13.20 -2.54 11.62
C PRO A 134 -12.64 -1.61 10.55
N VAL A 135 -11.31 -1.48 10.44
CA VAL A 135 -10.63 -0.61 9.49
C VAL A 135 -9.63 -1.41 8.66
N VAL A 136 -9.60 -1.15 7.36
CA VAL A 136 -8.59 -1.66 6.41
C VAL A 136 -7.97 -0.52 5.62
N GLY A 137 -6.83 -0.78 4.99
CA GLY A 137 -6.13 0.17 4.15
C GLY A 137 -6.04 -0.29 2.70
N ILE A 138 -6.19 0.64 1.75
CA ILE A 138 -5.92 0.41 0.33
C ILE A 138 -4.88 1.43 -0.13
N MET A 139 -3.88 0.96 -0.89
CA MET A 139 -2.88 1.84 -1.52
C MET A 139 -2.78 1.58 -3.02
N LEU A 140 -2.26 2.58 -3.73
CA LEU A 140 -1.74 2.45 -5.09
C LEU A 140 -0.23 2.78 -5.09
N VAL A 141 0.57 1.84 -5.58
CA VAL A 141 2.05 1.91 -5.60
C VAL A 141 2.58 1.41 -6.94
N ASP A 142 3.87 1.55 -7.18
CA ASP A 142 4.53 1.17 -8.43
C ASP A 142 4.70 -0.35 -8.59
N ILE A 143 5.12 -1.07 -7.55
CA ILE A 143 5.50 -2.50 -7.61
C ILE A 143 4.97 -3.30 -6.43
N ASP A 144 4.98 -4.63 -6.56
CA ASP A 144 4.60 -5.62 -5.55
C ASP A 144 5.74 -5.95 -4.56
N LEU A 145 6.60 -4.98 -4.24
CA LEU A 145 7.70 -5.16 -3.27
C LEU A 145 7.39 -4.46 -1.96
N ARG A 146 7.17 -5.24 -0.91
CA ARG A 146 6.78 -4.74 0.41
C ARG A 146 7.75 -3.69 0.98
N ASN A 147 9.06 -3.89 0.81
CA ASN A 147 10.04 -3.00 1.40
C ASN A 147 10.65 -1.98 0.43
N GLN A 148 10.22 -1.98 -0.84
CA GLN A 148 10.80 -1.10 -1.88
C GLN A 148 9.74 -0.32 -2.69
N ALA A 149 8.46 -0.69 -2.60
CA ALA A 149 7.41 -0.03 -3.37
C ALA A 149 7.21 1.43 -2.94
N SER A 150 7.08 2.30 -3.93
CA SER A 150 6.92 3.74 -3.75
C SER A 150 5.48 4.17 -4.05
N PRO A 151 4.99 5.27 -3.45
CA PRO A 151 3.76 5.91 -3.90
C PRO A 151 3.80 6.16 -5.40
N ILE A 152 2.67 6.01 -6.08
CA ILE A 152 2.64 6.07 -7.55
C ILE A 152 3.11 7.43 -8.12
N SER A 153 3.02 8.49 -7.32
CA SER A 153 3.54 9.81 -7.66
C SER A 153 5.06 9.91 -7.76
N ALA A 154 5.79 9.00 -7.13
CA ALA A 154 7.25 8.93 -7.25
C ALA A 154 7.71 8.39 -8.61
N VAL A 155 6.83 7.71 -9.35
CA VAL A 155 7.15 7.06 -10.64
C VAL A 155 6.43 7.70 -11.83
N GLY A 156 6.02 8.96 -11.70
CA GLY A 156 5.55 9.80 -12.80
C GLY A 156 4.04 9.88 -12.99
N TRP A 157 3.24 9.04 -12.32
CA TRP A 157 1.78 9.17 -12.33
C TRP A 157 1.34 10.31 -11.42
N GLU A 158 0.39 11.13 -11.83
CA GLU A 158 -0.15 12.15 -10.95
C GLU A 158 -1.54 11.73 -10.45
N ILE A 159 -1.75 11.63 -9.13
CA ILE A 159 -3.10 11.58 -8.58
C ILE A 159 -3.64 13.01 -8.63
N ILE A 160 -4.71 13.24 -9.40
CA ILE A 160 -5.19 14.60 -9.67
C ILE A 160 -6.41 15.01 -8.84
N GLU A 161 -7.06 14.06 -8.16
CA GLU A 161 -8.25 14.28 -7.34
C GLU A 161 -8.22 13.47 -6.04
N ALA A 162 -9.16 13.73 -5.14
CA ALA A 162 -9.36 12.87 -3.98
C ALA A 162 -9.82 11.47 -4.45
N PRO A 163 -9.20 10.38 -3.97
CA PRO A 163 -9.64 9.03 -4.33
C PRO A 163 -11.11 8.79 -3.93
N GLN A 164 -11.87 8.16 -4.82
CA GLN A 164 -13.26 7.81 -4.59
C GLN A 164 -13.31 6.49 -3.84
N VAL A 165 -14.04 6.43 -2.73
CA VAL A 165 -14.02 5.26 -1.85
C VAL A 165 -15.41 4.70 -1.65
N ILE A 166 -15.60 3.41 -1.94
CA ILE A 166 -16.83 2.68 -1.69
C ILE A 166 -16.61 1.75 -0.49
N GLY A 167 -17.42 1.97 0.54
CA GLY A 167 -17.41 1.18 1.77
C GLY A 167 -18.13 -0.17 1.62
N PRO A 168 -18.12 -0.98 2.69
CA PRO A 168 -18.68 -2.34 2.69
C PRO A 168 -20.21 -2.39 2.57
N ASP A 169 -20.88 -1.26 2.77
CA ASP A 169 -22.32 -1.09 2.56
C ASP A 169 -22.68 -0.65 1.13
N GLY A 170 -21.68 -0.59 0.24
CA GLY A 170 -21.83 -0.14 -1.14
C GLY A 170 -21.96 1.39 -1.28
N LYS A 171 -21.75 2.16 -0.21
CA LYS A 171 -21.90 3.62 -0.23
C LYS A 171 -20.55 4.35 -0.25
N PRO A 172 -20.51 5.58 -0.81
CA PRO A 172 -19.33 6.42 -0.70
C PRO A 172 -18.95 6.73 0.74
N GLN A 173 -17.65 6.76 1.06
CA GLN A 173 -17.15 7.20 2.36
C GLN A 173 -15.98 8.18 2.24
N THR A 174 -16.04 9.26 3.02
CA THR A 174 -14.99 10.31 3.05
C THR A 174 -14.37 10.49 4.43
N TRP A 175 -14.85 9.78 5.46
CA TRP A 175 -14.52 10.02 6.88
C TRP A 175 -13.02 10.15 7.17
N TRP A 176 -12.18 9.36 6.50
CA TRP A 176 -10.75 9.39 6.73
C TRP A 176 -10.09 10.54 5.98
N LEU A 177 -10.46 10.72 4.70
CA LEU A 177 -10.00 11.84 3.89
C LEU A 177 -10.36 13.20 4.52
N ASP A 178 -11.52 13.29 5.17
CA ASP A 178 -12.01 14.50 5.83
C ASP A 178 -11.21 14.88 7.08
N LYS A 179 -10.34 13.99 7.58
CA LYS A 179 -9.38 14.32 8.64
C LYS A 179 -8.16 15.06 8.12
N ARG A 180 -7.95 15.14 6.79
CA ARG A 180 -6.85 15.90 6.23
C ARG A 180 -7.07 17.39 6.48
N VAL A 181 -5.98 18.08 6.81
CA VAL A 181 -5.96 19.53 7.02
C VAL A 181 -6.55 20.24 5.77
N PRO A 182 -7.55 21.13 5.90
CA PRO A 182 -8.34 21.65 4.78
C PRO A 182 -7.53 22.32 3.66
N GLU A 183 -6.38 22.90 4.00
CA GLU A 183 -5.48 23.60 3.07
C GLU A 183 -4.71 22.63 2.16
N LEU A 184 -4.65 21.34 2.50
CA LEU A 184 -3.90 20.33 1.75
C LEU A 184 -4.80 19.57 0.78
N LYS A 185 -4.34 19.44 -0.47
CA LYS A 185 -4.98 18.59 -1.47
C LYS A 185 -5.07 17.14 -0.99
N LYS A 186 -6.20 16.47 -1.24
CA LYS A 186 -6.49 15.07 -0.87
C LYS A 186 -6.03 14.04 -1.92
N ASN A 187 -5.15 14.43 -2.83
CA ASN A 187 -4.60 13.56 -3.87
C ASN A 187 -3.49 12.66 -3.33
N ILE A 188 -3.88 11.63 -2.60
CA ILE A 188 -2.98 10.72 -1.89
C ILE A 188 -3.14 9.28 -2.34
N ASN A 189 -2.08 8.50 -2.23
CA ASN A 189 -2.02 7.12 -2.72
C ASN A 189 -2.56 6.09 -1.72
N PHE A 190 -2.88 6.48 -0.49
CA PHE A 190 -3.31 5.60 0.60
C PHE A 190 -4.66 6.06 1.13
N ILE A 191 -5.54 5.12 1.45
CA ILE A 191 -6.88 5.33 1.99
C ILE A 191 -7.17 4.34 3.12
N LEU A 192 -7.77 4.81 4.22
CA LEU A 192 -8.42 3.95 5.21
C LEU A 192 -9.93 3.85 4.98
N ILE A 193 -10.45 2.63 5.15
CA ILE A 193 -11.86 2.29 4.96
C ILE A 193 -12.39 1.68 6.24
N ASN A 194 -13.54 2.17 6.72
CA ASN A 194 -14.15 1.71 7.97
C ASN A 194 -15.33 0.77 7.69
N GLY A 195 -15.79 0.08 8.73
CA GLY A 195 -16.92 -0.83 8.67
C GLY A 195 -16.62 -2.22 8.11
N VAL A 196 -15.36 -2.51 7.75
CA VAL A 196 -14.99 -3.81 7.19
C VAL A 196 -14.91 -4.83 8.31
N LYS A 197 -16.00 -5.58 8.48
CA LYS A 197 -16.18 -6.58 9.53
C LYS A 197 -16.68 -7.89 8.91
N PRO A 198 -15.84 -8.93 8.83
CA PRO A 198 -16.28 -10.23 8.32
C PRO A 198 -17.17 -10.93 9.34
N ASN A 199 -18.08 -11.77 8.85
CA ASN A 199 -18.84 -12.71 9.66
C ASN A 199 -18.36 -14.13 9.30
N LEU A 200 -17.53 -14.70 10.17
CA LEU A 200 -16.92 -16.01 9.93
C LEU A 200 -17.96 -17.13 9.95
N ALA A 201 -18.99 -17.04 10.81
CA ALA A 201 -20.05 -18.03 10.92
C ALA A 201 -20.90 -18.11 9.64
N GLU A 202 -21.21 -16.96 9.04
CA GLU A 202 -21.97 -16.88 7.79
C GLU A 202 -21.07 -16.89 6.54
N LYS A 203 -19.74 -16.98 6.70
CA LYS A 203 -18.74 -16.87 5.63
C LYS A 203 -18.93 -15.62 4.75
N LYS A 204 -19.33 -14.51 5.37
CA LYS A 204 -19.51 -13.22 4.69
C LYS A 204 -18.29 -12.35 4.87
N PHE A 205 -17.70 -11.92 3.77
CA PHE A 205 -16.50 -11.11 3.72
C PHE A 205 -16.81 -9.84 2.92
N PRO A 206 -16.88 -8.66 3.57
CA PRO A 206 -17.23 -7.44 2.89
C PRO A 206 -16.25 -7.07 1.77
N GLU A 207 -16.76 -6.42 0.74
CA GLU A 207 -15.98 -5.87 -0.36
C GLU A 207 -15.93 -4.35 -0.26
N VAL A 208 -14.80 -3.78 -0.65
CA VAL A 208 -14.57 -2.33 -0.66
C VAL A 208 -13.74 -1.97 -1.89
N SER A 209 -13.81 -0.72 -2.32
CA SER A 209 -13.00 -0.25 -3.45
C SER A 209 -12.51 1.18 -3.27
N VAL A 210 -11.37 1.46 -3.89
CA VAL A 210 -10.84 2.82 -4.08
C VAL A 210 -10.54 3.02 -5.55
N THR A 211 -11.12 4.06 -6.13
CA THR A 211 -10.82 4.52 -7.49
C THR A 211 -9.96 5.78 -7.43
N TYR A 212 -8.78 5.71 -8.05
CA TYR A 212 -7.86 6.81 -8.23
C TYR A 212 -8.04 7.40 -9.64
N THR A 213 -8.24 8.71 -9.72
CA THR A 213 -8.14 9.46 -10.98
C THR A 213 -6.70 9.88 -11.16
N LEU A 214 -6.05 9.37 -12.21
CA LEU A 214 -4.63 9.59 -12.49
C LEU A 214 -4.43 10.36 -13.78
N LYS A 215 -3.38 11.17 -13.84
CA LYS A 215 -2.79 11.65 -15.09
C LYS A 215 -1.58 10.78 -15.44
N ALA A 216 -1.54 10.28 -16.67
CA ALA A 216 -0.44 9.49 -17.17
C ALA A 216 0.86 10.32 -17.27
N PRO A 217 2.03 9.69 -17.06
CA PRO A 217 3.33 10.34 -17.26
C PRO A 217 3.44 11.04 -18.62
N GLN A 218 4.16 12.16 -18.67
CA GLN A 218 4.37 12.91 -19.92
C GLN A 218 5.37 12.25 -20.87
N THR A 219 6.30 11.46 -20.32
CA THR A 219 7.33 10.79 -21.10
C THR A 219 6.82 9.41 -21.54
N PRO A 220 6.83 9.08 -22.84
CA PRO A 220 6.54 7.73 -23.31
C PRO A 220 7.42 6.67 -22.63
N GLY A 221 6.86 5.51 -22.36
CA GLY A 221 7.54 4.46 -21.61
C GLY A 221 6.60 3.39 -21.07
N GLU A 222 7.16 2.43 -20.34
CA GLU A 222 6.38 1.46 -19.60
C GLU A 222 6.38 1.83 -18.12
N TYR A 223 5.20 1.93 -17.54
CA TYR A 223 4.99 2.31 -16.14
C TYR A 223 4.18 1.25 -15.44
N THR A 224 4.47 1.01 -14.16
CA THR A 224 3.81 -0.04 -13.40
C THR A 224 2.81 0.51 -12.40
N LEU A 225 1.76 -0.25 -12.13
CA LEU A 225 0.72 0.02 -11.13
C LEU A 225 0.46 -1.25 -10.34
N THR A 226 0.39 -1.14 -9.02
CA THR A 226 0.07 -2.25 -8.11
C THR A 226 -0.86 -1.75 -7.01
N GLY A 227 -1.94 -2.48 -6.76
CA GLY A 227 -2.83 -2.25 -5.62
C GLY A 227 -2.30 -2.94 -4.37
N VAL A 228 -2.42 -2.29 -3.21
CA VAL A 228 -2.06 -2.88 -1.92
C VAL A 228 -3.29 -2.93 -1.01
N PHE A 229 -3.48 -4.05 -0.34
CA PHE A 229 -4.50 -4.24 0.69
C PHE A 229 -3.84 -4.52 2.04
N LEU A 230 -4.05 -3.60 2.98
CA LEU A 230 -3.61 -3.69 4.38
C LEU A 230 -4.79 -4.11 5.25
N HIS A 231 -4.68 -5.23 5.96
CA HIS A 231 -5.77 -5.68 6.82
C HIS A 231 -5.27 -6.41 8.06
N GLY A 232 -6.06 -6.34 9.14
CA GLY A 232 -5.90 -7.23 10.29
C GLY A 232 -6.47 -8.62 10.03
N THR A 233 -6.39 -9.50 11.01
CA THR A 233 -6.99 -10.84 10.94
C THR A 233 -7.76 -11.18 12.21
N GLU A 234 -7.13 -10.97 13.36
CA GLU A 234 -7.66 -11.42 14.65
C GLU A 234 -9.01 -10.83 15.06
N LYS A 235 -9.31 -9.56 14.74
CA LYS A 235 -10.57 -8.93 15.16
C LYS A 235 -11.84 -9.54 14.54
N ALA A 236 -11.67 -10.45 13.57
CA ALA A 236 -12.75 -11.28 13.06
C ALA A 236 -13.17 -12.40 14.03
N SER A 237 -12.25 -12.83 14.91
CA SER A 237 -12.48 -13.84 15.94
C SER A 237 -12.99 -13.19 17.22
N LYS A 238 -13.84 -13.93 17.97
CA LYS A 238 -14.25 -13.55 19.33
C LYS A 238 -13.11 -13.65 20.35
N ILE A 239 -12.09 -14.45 20.05
CA ILE A 239 -10.90 -14.70 20.88
C ILE A 239 -9.76 -13.74 20.49
N GLY A 240 -9.88 -13.11 19.31
CA GLY A 240 -8.86 -12.24 18.75
C GLY A 240 -8.49 -11.10 19.69
N LEU A 241 -7.18 -10.88 19.82
CA LEU A 241 -6.69 -9.84 20.69
C LEU A 241 -6.86 -8.48 20.02
N LYS A 242 -7.02 -7.43 20.84
CA LYS A 242 -6.90 -6.05 20.36
C LYS A 242 -5.43 -5.86 19.97
N GLY A 243 -5.10 -6.17 18.71
CA GLY A 243 -3.74 -6.09 18.19
C GLY A 243 -3.04 -4.81 18.64
N GLY A 244 -1.88 -4.97 19.27
CA GLY A 244 -1.01 -3.87 19.66
C GLY A 244 -0.31 -3.26 18.44
N PHE A 245 0.21 -2.05 18.61
CA PHE A 245 0.90 -1.22 17.60
C PHE A 245 2.09 -1.91 16.88
N LEU A 246 2.46 -3.15 17.26
CA LEU A 246 3.63 -3.88 16.77
C LEU A 246 3.41 -5.41 16.56
N GLY A 247 2.18 -5.93 16.65
CA GLY A 247 1.90 -7.37 16.54
C GLY A 247 1.79 -7.86 15.08
N PRO A 248 2.27 -9.09 14.73
CA PRO A 248 2.34 -9.61 13.35
C PRO A 248 0.99 -9.96 12.70
N SER A 249 -0.12 -9.57 13.31
CA SER A 249 -1.47 -9.96 12.88
C SER A 249 -1.99 -9.23 11.65
N GLY A 250 -1.30 -8.16 11.25
CA GLY A 250 -1.53 -7.47 9.98
C GLY A 250 -1.04 -8.27 8.78
N ARG A 251 -1.65 -8.02 7.63
CA ARG A 251 -1.29 -8.54 6.30
C ARG A 251 -1.07 -7.40 5.33
N VAL A 252 -0.05 -7.54 4.50
CA VAL A 252 0.12 -6.72 3.30
C VAL A 252 -0.09 -7.65 2.12
N ARG A 253 -1.10 -7.39 1.30
CA ARG A 253 -1.37 -8.14 0.07
C ARG A 253 -1.22 -7.20 -1.12
N PHE A 254 -0.57 -7.67 -2.16
CA PHE A 254 -0.43 -6.94 -3.42
C PHE A 254 -1.28 -7.61 -4.49
N THR A 255 -1.78 -6.81 -5.42
CA THR A 255 -2.23 -7.32 -6.72
C THR A 255 -1.02 -7.78 -7.54
N GLU A 256 -1.28 -8.41 -8.68
CA GLU A 256 -0.25 -8.47 -9.72
C GLU A 256 0.15 -7.06 -10.19
N VAL A 257 1.38 -6.94 -10.67
CA VAL A 257 1.90 -5.70 -11.23
C VAL A 257 1.31 -5.49 -12.62
N VAL A 258 0.52 -4.43 -12.80
CA VAL A 258 0.02 -4.02 -14.11
C VAL A 258 1.09 -3.17 -14.79
N ARG A 259 1.40 -3.47 -16.04
CA ARG A 259 2.26 -2.65 -16.91
C ARG A 259 1.38 -1.85 -17.85
N VAL A 260 1.53 -0.53 -17.82
CA VAL A 260 0.83 0.40 -18.70
C VAL A 260 1.83 1.01 -19.66
N LYS A 261 1.54 0.89 -20.95
CA LYS A 261 2.35 1.51 -21.99
C LYS A 261 1.88 2.94 -22.24
N VAL A 262 2.76 3.92 -22.05
CA VAL A 262 2.52 5.31 -22.43
C VAL A 262 3.13 5.56 -23.81
N THR A 263 2.29 5.84 -24.81
CA THR A 263 2.72 6.06 -26.20
C THR A 263 1.99 7.24 -26.82
N GLU A 264 2.62 7.88 -27.80
CA GLU A 264 2.04 8.98 -28.59
C GLU A 264 0.76 8.59 -29.35
#